data_AF-A0A9Q3ZZU6-F1
#
_entry.id   AF-A0A9Q3ZZU6-F1
#
_cell.length_a   1.000
_cell.length_b   1.000
_cell.length_c   1.000
_cell.angle_alpha   90.00
_cell.angle_beta   90.00
_cell.angle_gamma   90.00
#
_symmetry.space_group_name_H-M   'P 1'
#
loop_
_entity.id
_entity.type
_entity.pdbx_description
1 polymer ?
#
loop_
_entity_poly.entity_id
_entity_poly.type
_entity_poly.pdbx_seq_one_letter_code
_entity_poly.pdbx_strand_id
1 'polypeptide(L)'
;MKDFQDIDAHLEDWNALSSSTAFSGILIGNGASRTIWEDFAYDSLFENARTVEEKPLSPSELSVFDALQTRSFEQALGALKTTSRVNKALAVSSAAPRNRYYAIKEALINTIHAVHIPWRLVQPSTLATINQALKNYTTVFTSNYDLLNYWAILHAPGIDDLFNSADASFDLRHTRTDATRILYLHGGLHLVRNLDGTARKLPTTESTLLSSFAINNTIKTLDDVPLFVSEGKVEEKLKTIRSSDYLSFCYEQLLNHEGALCLFGHDLGPQDKHLVDALRQARLTTLAISVSGRSDGFIRQQKRRYSQLFDGSGVELKFFAARTHPLGNPALSVPVER
;
A
#
# COMPACT_ATOMS: atom_id res chain seq x y z
N MET A 1 18.05 28.11 12.36
CA MET A 1 17.38 28.21 11.04
C MET A 1 18.43 27.92 10.00
N LYS A 2 18.36 26.78 9.29
CA LYS A 2 19.19 26.60 8.08
C LYS A 2 18.62 27.54 7.01
N ASP A 3 19.47 28.35 6.40
CA ASP A 3 19.06 29.23 5.29
C ASP A 3 18.60 28.37 4.11
N PHE A 4 17.28 28.27 3.91
CA PHE A 4 16.66 27.53 2.80
C PHE A 4 16.75 28.25 1.44
N GLN A 5 17.57 29.31 1.35
CA GLN A 5 17.63 30.19 0.19
C GLN A 5 18.45 29.64 -0.98
N ASP A 6 19.23 28.56 -0.81
CA ASP A 6 20.09 28.05 -1.88
C ASP A 6 19.93 26.53 -2.15
N ILE A 7 18.69 26.05 -2.16
CA ILE A 7 18.40 24.68 -2.62
C ILE A 7 18.47 24.64 -4.14
N ASP A 8 19.42 23.86 -4.65
CA ASP A 8 19.62 23.60 -6.07
C ASP A 8 18.56 22.64 -6.64
N ALA A 9 18.42 22.62 -7.97
CA ALA A 9 17.49 21.73 -8.68
C ALA A 9 18.12 20.42 -9.19
N HIS A 10 19.39 20.14 -8.87
CA HIS A 10 20.07 18.91 -9.29
C HIS A 10 19.47 17.69 -8.58
N LEU A 11 19.33 16.60 -9.34
CA LEU A 11 18.95 15.28 -8.83
C LEU A 11 20.06 14.31 -9.23
N GLU A 12 20.51 13.50 -8.28
CA GLU A 12 21.48 12.45 -8.53
C GLU A 12 20.90 11.34 -9.44
N ASP A 13 21.79 10.60 -10.10
CA ASP A 13 21.44 9.36 -10.77
C ASP A 13 21.39 8.21 -9.76
N TRP A 14 20.31 7.42 -9.77
CA TRP A 14 20.13 6.32 -8.84
C TRP A 14 21.23 5.26 -8.93
N ASN A 15 21.75 4.96 -10.12
CA ASN A 15 22.78 3.93 -10.29
C ASN A 15 24.11 4.39 -9.68
N ALA A 16 24.45 5.67 -9.83
CA ALA A 16 25.61 6.26 -9.17
C ALA A 16 25.44 6.27 -7.65
N LEU A 17 24.25 6.68 -7.16
CA LEU A 17 23.95 6.76 -5.74
C LEU A 17 24.00 5.38 -5.07
N SER A 18 23.30 4.38 -5.63
CA SER A 18 23.26 3.01 -5.10
C SER A 18 24.61 2.29 -5.18
N SER A 19 25.50 2.69 -6.09
CA SER A 19 26.88 2.15 -6.14
C SER A 19 27.76 2.68 -5.00
N SER A 20 27.47 3.89 -4.49
CA SER A 20 28.26 4.55 -3.43
C SER A 20 27.74 4.28 -2.02
N THR A 21 26.45 3.98 -1.89
CA THR A 21 25.76 3.82 -0.61
C THR A 21 24.94 2.54 -0.65
N ALA A 22 25.16 1.61 0.29
CA ALA A 22 24.41 0.38 0.38
C ALA A 22 23.04 0.62 1.03
N PHE A 23 21.98 0.58 0.23
CA PHE A 23 20.60 0.71 0.71
C PHE A 23 20.05 -0.67 1.08
N SER A 24 19.85 -0.93 2.38
CA SER A 24 19.32 -2.21 2.86
C SER A 24 17.79 -2.28 2.78
N GLY A 25 17.13 -1.11 2.68
CA GLY A 25 15.68 -1.03 2.58
C GLY A 25 15.17 -0.05 1.54
N ILE A 26 13.93 -0.30 1.09
CA ILE A 26 13.15 0.61 0.26
C ILE A 26 11.74 0.77 0.82
N LEU A 27 11.19 1.98 0.84
CA LEU A 27 9.79 2.27 1.09
C LEU A 27 9.13 2.74 -0.21
N ILE A 28 8.18 1.94 -0.70
CA ILE A 28 7.47 2.16 -1.95
C ILE A 28 6.11 2.80 -1.68
N GLY A 29 5.82 3.89 -2.39
CA GLY A 29 4.52 4.55 -2.42
C GLY A 29 3.83 4.48 -3.79
N ASN A 30 2.60 4.99 -3.86
CA ASN A 30 1.71 4.84 -5.03
C ASN A 30 2.32 5.38 -6.33
N GLY A 31 3.29 6.29 -6.25
CA GLY A 31 4.05 6.80 -7.39
C GLY A 31 4.79 5.70 -8.19
N ALA A 32 5.16 4.59 -7.57
CA ALA A 32 5.73 3.44 -8.29
C ALA A 32 4.71 2.82 -9.24
N SER A 33 3.51 2.53 -8.74
CA SER A 33 2.41 1.98 -9.53
C SER A 33 1.92 2.97 -10.59
N ARG A 34 1.89 4.27 -10.26
CA ARG A 34 1.58 5.36 -11.20
C ARG A 34 2.58 5.52 -12.35
N THR A 35 3.80 4.99 -12.20
CA THR A 35 4.77 4.95 -13.31
C THR A 35 4.35 3.94 -14.38
N ILE A 36 3.66 2.88 -13.96
CA ILE A 36 3.20 1.80 -14.83
C ILE A 36 1.81 2.13 -15.38
N TRP A 37 0.93 2.67 -14.54
CA TRP A 37 -0.48 2.92 -14.86
C TRP A 37 -0.95 4.26 -14.32
N GLU A 38 -1.18 5.23 -15.20
CA GLU A 38 -1.50 6.60 -14.80
C GLU A 38 -2.86 6.74 -14.10
N ASP A 39 -3.86 5.91 -14.45
CA ASP A 39 -5.20 5.95 -13.83
C ASP A 39 -5.20 5.52 -12.35
N PHE A 40 -4.09 4.94 -11.86
CA PHE A 40 -3.91 4.73 -10.42
C PHE A 40 -3.67 6.05 -9.66
N ALA A 41 -3.63 7.19 -10.34
CA ALA A 41 -3.54 8.53 -9.77
C ALA A 41 -4.93 9.08 -9.37
N TYR A 42 -5.61 8.41 -8.42
CA TYR A 42 -6.83 8.93 -7.80
C TYR A 42 -6.56 9.55 -6.42
N ASP A 43 -7.43 10.46 -5.99
CA ASP A 43 -7.32 11.13 -4.70
C ASP A 43 -7.99 10.34 -3.57
N SER A 44 -9.15 9.72 -3.84
CA SER A 44 -9.97 9.04 -2.84
C SER A 44 -10.68 7.83 -3.43
N LEU A 45 -10.51 6.66 -2.80
CA LEU A 45 -11.18 5.44 -3.22
C LEU A 45 -12.67 5.50 -2.85
N PHE A 46 -12.99 6.11 -1.72
CA PHE A 46 -14.34 6.33 -1.22
C PHE A 46 -15.13 7.24 -2.15
N GLU A 47 -14.56 8.37 -2.58
CA GLU A 47 -15.23 9.26 -3.53
C GLU A 47 -15.42 8.59 -4.88
N ASN A 48 -14.42 7.84 -5.37
CA ASN A 48 -14.58 7.07 -6.61
C ASN A 48 -15.68 5.99 -6.48
N ALA A 49 -15.80 5.34 -5.32
CA ALA A 49 -16.85 4.35 -5.07
C ALA A 49 -18.27 4.94 -5.01
N ARG A 50 -18.40 6.25 -4.79
CA ARG A 50 -19.69 6.96 -4.88
C ARG A 50 -20.14 7.18 -6.31
N THR A 51 -19.22 7.14 -7.27
CA THR A 51 -19.48 7.51 -8.66
C THR A 51 -19.06 6.45 -9.68
N VAL A 52 -18.57 5.29 -9.22
CA VAL A 52 -18.21 4.16 -10.09
C VAL A 52 -19.42 3.75 -10.93
N GLU A 53 -19.20 3.49 -12.23
CA GLU A 53 -20.28 3.23 -13.19
C GLU A 53 -21.13 2.01 -12.78
N GLU A 54 -20.44 0.95 -12.37
CA GLU A 54 -21.09 -0.28 -11.93
C GLU A 54 -21.30 -0.28 -10.41
N LYS A 55 -22.57 -0.18 -10.01
CA LYS A 55 -23.03 -0.36 -8.62
C LYS A 55 -22.30 0.53 -7.60
N PRO A 56 -22.44 1.87 -7.73
CA PRO A 56 -21.87 2.80 -6.76
C PRO A 56 -22.51 2.67 -5.38
N LEU A 57 -21.82 3.23 -4.37
CA LEU A 57 -22.36 3.37 -3.02
C LEU A 57 -23.66 4.18 -3.05
N SER A 58 -24.78 3.56 -2.64
CA SER A 58 -26.07 4.25 -2.54
C SER A 58 -26.17 5.02 -1.22
N PRO A 59 -27.20 5.88 -1.04
CA PRO A 59 -27.44 6.56 0.23
C PRO A 59 -27.52 5.62 1.43
N SER A 60 -27.96 4.38 1.21
CA SER A 60 -28.10 3.41 2.29
C SER A 60 -26.75 2.84 2.75
N GLU A 61 -25.77 2.66 1.84
CA GLU A 61 -24.41 2.31 2.21
C GLU A 61 -23.66 3.50 2.82
N LEU A 62 -23.84 4.70 2.27
CA LEU A 62 -23.25 5.93 2.80
C LEU A 62 -23.64 6.20 4.25
N SER A 63 -24.89 5.93 4.62
CA SER A 63 -25.34 6.08 6.01
C SER A 63 -24.57 5.21 7.01
N VAL A 64 -24.01 4.07 6.58
CA VAL A 64 -23.14 3.23 7.42
C VAL A 64 -21.81 3.93 7.69
N PHE A 65 -21.19 4.49 6.66
CA PHE A 65 -19.94 5.24 6.78
C PHE A 65 -20.10 6.49 7.66
N ASP A 66 -21.22 7.21 7.50
CA ASP A 66 -21.52 8.39 8.29
C ASP A 66 -21.81 8.04 9.76
N ALA A 67 -22.57 6.97 10.03
CA ALA A 67 -22.82 6.49 11.39
C ALA A 67 -21.54 6.06 12.11
N LEU A 68 -20.58 5.48 11.37
CA LEU A 68 -19.27 5.10 11.89
C LEU A 68 -18.25 6.24 11.89
N GLN A 69 -18.62 7.40 11.34
CA GLN A 69 -17.76 8.57 11.16
C GLN A 69 -16.42 8.24 10.48
N THR A 70 -16.46 7.36 9.48
CA THR A 70 -15.27 6.86 8.78
C THR A 70 -15.45 6.86 7.27
N ARG A 71 -14.33 6.80 6.55
CA ARG A 71 -14.26 6.56 5.11
C ARG A 71 -13.49 5.28 4.78
N SER A 72 -13.03 4.55 5.80
CA SER A 72 -12.35 3.26 5.63
C SER A 72 -13.36 2.15 5.35
N PHE A 73 -13.14 1.44 4.23
CA PHE A 73 -13.92 0.27 3.87
C PHE A 73 -13.75 -0.87 4.87
N GLU A 74 -12.54 -1.07 5.39
CA GLU A 74 -12.22 -2.12 6.36
C GLU A 74 -12.98 -1.93 7.67
N GLN A 75 -13.10 -0.69 8.14
CA GLN A 75 -13.87 -0.37 9.33
C GLN A 75 -15.37 -0.60 9.10
N ALA A 76 -15.93 -0.13 7.98
CA ALA A 76 -17.33 -0.33 7.65
C ALA A 76 -17.70 -1.82 7.47
N LEU A 77 -16.91 -2.55 6.69
CA LEU A 77 -17.10 -3.99 6.46
C LEU A 77 -16.90 -4.79 7.75
N GLY A 78 -15.87 -4.47 8.55
CA GLY A 78 -15.62 -5.10 9.84
C GLY A 78 -16.75 -4.89 10.85
N ALA A 79 -17.33 -3.69 10.90
CA ALA A 79 -18.48 -3.38 11.75
C ALA A 79 -19.72 -4.17 11.33
N LEU A 80 -20.08 -4.15 10.04
CA LEU A 80 -21.23 -4.89 9.50
C LEU A 80 -21.10 -6.41 9.71
N LYS A 81 -19.89 -6.95 9.57
CA LYS A 81 -19.59 -8.34 9.86
C LYS A 81 -19.80 -8.67 11.33
N THR A 82 -19.26 -7.86 12.24
CA THR A 82 -19.44 -8.02 13.69
C THR A 82 -20.91 -7.97 14.07
N THR A 83 -21.63 -6.95 13.59
CA THR A 83 -23.09 -6.80 13.79
C THR A 83 -23.85 -8.04 13.29
N SER A 84 -23.51 -8.57 12.11
CA SER A 84 -24.15 -9.77 11.57
C SER A 84 -23.93 -11.01 12.44
N ARG A 85 -22.76 -11.15 13.08
CA ARG A 85 -22.49 -12.25 14.02
C ARG A 85 -23.27 -12.10 15.32
N VAL A 86 -23.28 -10.89 15.89
CA VAL A 86 -24.01 -10.60 17.12
C VAL A 86 -25.52 -10.78 16.92
N ASN A 87 -26.09 -10.24 15.84
CA ASN A 87 -27.50 -10.42 15.51
C ASN A 87 -27.86 -11.91 15.39
N LYS A 88 -27.02 -12.71 14.72
CA LYS A 88 -27.22 -14.16 14.64
C LYS A 88 -27.24 -14.82 16.03
N ALA A 89 -26.35 -14.43 16.93
CA ALA A 89 -26.29 -14.97 18.29
C ALA A 89 -27.52 -14.57 19.14
N LEU A 90 -28.05 -13.38 18.91
CA LEU A 90 -29.23 -12.85 19.61
C LEU A 90 -30.56 -13.26 18.94
N ALA A 91 -30.53 -14.11 17.91
CA ALA A 91 -31.69 -14.46 17.09
C ALA A 91 -32.42 -13.23 16.46
N VAL A 92 -31.67 -12.15 16.21
CA VAL A 92 -32.12 -10.96 15.50
C VAL A 92 -31.78 -11.10 14.01
N SER A 93 -32.64 -10.58 13.13
CA SER A 93 -32.39 -10.60 11.69
C SER A 93 -31.05 -9.94 11.34
N SER A 94 -30.26 -10.63 10.52
CA SER A 94 -28.98 -10.15 10.00
C SER A 94 -29.05 -9.79 8.51
N ALA A 95 -30.25 -9.76 7.92
CA ALA A 95 -30.42 -9.52 6.48
C ALA A 95 -29.94 -8.12 6.07
N ALA A 96 -30.35 -7.09 6.80
CA ALA A 96 -29.96 -5.71 6.52
C ALA A 96 -28.43 -5.49 6.59
N PRO A 97 -27.71 -5.79 7.69
CA PRO A 97 -26.26 -5.58 7.74
C PRO A 97 -25.50 -6.44 6.73
N ARG A 98 -25.98 -7.65 6.42
CA ARG A 98 -25.38 -8.52 5.40
C ARG A 98 -25.54 -7.96 3.99
N ASN A 99 -26.72 -7.47 3.63
CA ASN A 99 -26.95 -6.88 2.31
C ASN A 99 -26.08 -5.63 2.12
N ARG A 100 -25.95 -4.79 3.15
CA ARG A 100 -25.04 -3.62 3.12
C ARG A 100 -23.58 -4.03 3.01
N TYR A 101 -23.17 -5.10 3.69
CA TYR A 101 -21.80 -5.62 3.60
C TYR A 101 -21.45 -5.97 2.15
N TYR A 102 -22.31 -6.73 1.48
CA TYR A 102 -22.07 -7.13 0.09
C TYR A 102 -22.13 -5.94 -0.87
N ALA A 103 -23.06 -5.00 -0.68
CA ALA A 103 -23.14 -3.80 -1.52
C ALA A 103 -21.88 -2.91 -1.40
N ILE A 104 -21.39 -2.67 -0.18
CA ILE A 104 -20.16 -1.90 0.05
C ILE A 104 -18.95 -2.63 -0.54
N LYS A 105 -18.88 -3.95 -0.32
CA LYS A 105 -17.79 -4.78 -0.86
C LYS A 105 -17.79 -4.77 -2.38
N GLU A 106 -18.95 -4.85 -3.02
CA GLU A 106 -19.10 -4.81 -4.47
C GLU A 106 -18.69 -3.46 -5.06
N ALA A 107 -19.16 -2.35 -4.47
CA ALA A 107 -18.75 -1.00 -4.87
C ALA A 107 -17.24 -0.81 -4.76
N LEU A 108 -16.62 -1.30 -3.66
CA LEU A 108 -15.17 -1.27 -3.48
C LEU A 108 -14.43 -2.01 -4.61
N ILE A 109 -14.85 -3.24 -4.93
CA ILE A 109 -14.21 -4.05 -5.97
C ILE A 109 -14.31 -3.37 -7.33
N ASN A 110 -15.49 -2.87 -7.68
CA ASN A 110 -15.70 -2.19 -8.96
C ASN A 110 -14.85 -0.92 -9.06
N THR A 111 -14.69 -0.21 -7.94
CA THR A 111 -13.81 0.97 -7.88
C THR A 111 -12.36 0.60 -8.10
N ILE A 112 -11.89 -0.47 -7.46
CA ILE A 112 -10.53 -0.98 -7.65
C ILE A 112 -10.31 -1.42 -9.11
N HIS A 113 -11.27 -2.11 -9.72
CA HIS A 113 -11.21 -2.47 -11.14
C HIS A 113 -11.10 -1.25 -12.05
N ALA A 114 -11.78 -0.15 -11.71
CA ALA A 114 -11.76 1.07 -12.51
C ALA A 114 -10.43 1.82 -12.46
N VAL A 115 -9.70 1.77 -11.33
CA VAL A 115 -8.45 2.54 -11.15
C VAL A 115 -7.18 1.72 -11.32
N HIS A 116 -7.27 0.39 -11.17
CA HIS A 116 -6.11 -0.50 -11.24
C HIS A 116 -5.85 -0.97 -12.68
N ILE A 117 -4.57 -1.17 -13.02
CA ILE A 117 -4.21 -1.75 -14.32
C ILE A 117 -4.92 -3.10 -14.53
N PRO A 118 -5.62 -3.30 -15.67
CA PRO A 118 -6.17 -4.59 -16.04
C PRO A 118 -5.05 -5.64 -16.20
N TRP A 119 -5.24 -6.83 -15.64
CA TRP A 119 -4.26 -7.93 -15.73
C TRP A 119 -3.79 -8.20 -17.17
N ARG A 120 -4.70 -8.14 -18.15
CA ARG A 120 -4.41 -8.36 -19.58
C ARG A 120 -3.36 -7.41 -20.16
N LEU A 121 -3.16 -6.24 -19.56
CA LEU A 121 -2.21 -5.22 -20.03
C LEU A 121 -0.84 -5.36 -19.35
N VAL A 122 -0.74 -6.11 -18.26
CA VAL A 122 0.50 -6.31 -17.51
C VAL A 122 1.45 -7.18 -18.32
N GLN A 123 2.63 -6.63 -18.64
CA GLN A 123 3.66 -7.34 -19.38
C GLN A 123 4.54 -8.19 -18.44
N PRO A 124 4.88 -9.45 -18.80
CA PRO A 124 5.81 -10.27 -18.02
C PRO A 124 7.17 -9.59 -17.77
N SER A 125 7.68 -8.84 -18.75
CA SER A 125 8.92 -8.07 -18.61
C SER A 125 8.83 -6.97 -17.54
N THR A 126 7.66 -6.36 -17.37
CA THR A 126 7.39 -5.38 -16.30
C THR A 126 7.49 -6.06 -14.94
N LEU A 127 6.84 -7.21 -14.77
CA LEU A 127 6.88 -7.99 -13.51
C LEU A 127 8.30 -8.46 -13.19
N ALA A 128 9.04 -8.94 -14.19
CA ALA A 128 10.44 -9.31 -14.04
C ALA A 128 11.31 -8.12 -13.61
N THR A 129 11.10 -6.95 -14.21
CA THR A 129 11.85 -5.73 -13.86
C THR A 129 11.58 -5.29 -12.43
N ILE A 130 10.32 -5.29 -11.99
CA ILE A 130 9.94 -4.99 -10.60
C ILE A 130 10.62 -5.99 -9.66
N ASN A 131 10.44 -7.29 -9.89
CA ASN A 131 11.00 -8.35 -9.05
C ASN A 131 12.51 -8.21 -8.88
N GLN A 132 13.25 -8.01 -9.98
CA GLN A 132 14.70 -7.82 -9.93
C GLN A 132 15.11 -6.54 -9.20
N ALA A 133 14.36 -5.46 -9.36
CA ALA A 133 14.61 -4.23 -8.62
C ALA A 133 14.43 -4.42 -7.10
N LEU A 134 13.37 -5.14 -6.70
CA LEU A 134 13.04 -5.39 -5.30
C LEU A 134 14.06 -6.30 -4.61
N LYS A 135 14.61 -7.30 -5.30
CA LYS A 135 15.62 -8.24 -4.78
C LYS A 135 16.93 -7.59 -4.32
N ASN A 136 17.21 -6.35 -4.75
CA ASN A 136 18.42 -5.64 -4.34
C ASN A 136 18.38 -5.17 -2.88
N TYR A 137 17.22 -5.26 -2.23
CA TYR A 137 17.02 -4.81 -0.86
C TYR A 137 16.89 -6.01 0.08
N THR A 138 17.32 -5.84 1.34
CA THR A 138 17.03 -6.82 2.40
C THR A 138 15.56 -6.76 2.81
N THR A 139 15.00 -5.55 2.94
CA THR A 139 13.59 -5.34 3.29
C THR A 139 12.93 -4.33 2.36
N VAL A 140 11.89 -4.76 1.67
CA VAL A 140 10.99 -3.90 0.89
C VAL A 140 9.78 -3.57 1.76
N PHE A 141 9.58 -2.31 2.06
CA PHE A 141 8.36 -1.79 2.65
C PHE A 141 7.48 -1.22 1.55
N THR A 142 6.17 -1.44 1.64
CA THR A 142 5.23 -0.81 0.70
C THR A 142 3.98 -0.33 1.42
N SER A 143 3.56 0.90 1.13
CA SER A 143 2.24 1.41 1.46
C SER A 143 1.24 1.16 0.33
N ASN A 144 1.69 0.60 -0.80
CA ASN A 144 0.81 0.32 -1.93
C ASN A 144 0.02 -0.93 -1.61
N TYR A 145 -1.29 -0.77 -1.61
CA TYR A 145 -2.20 -1.89 -1.42
C TYR A 145 -2.52 -2.60 -2.74
N ASP A 146 -2.09 -2.06 -3.88
CA ASP A 146 -2.33 -2.63 -5.21
C ASP A 146 -1.66 -3.99 -5.44
N LEU A 147 -1.92 -4.58 -6.61
CA LEU A 147 -1.45 -5.92 -6.94
C LEU A 147 -0.12 -5.97 -7.70
N LEU A 148 0.49 -4.85 -8.10
CA LEU A 148 1.69 -4.89 -8.96
C LEU A 148 2.88 -5.54 -8.27
N ASN A 149 3.17 -5.14 -7.03
CA ASN A 149 4.24 -5.78 -6.25
C ASN A 149 3.93 -7.26 -6.00
N TYR A 150 2.66 -7.57 -5.72
CA TYR A 150 2.22 -8.94 -5.47
C TYR A 150 2.37 -9.84 -6.72
N TRP A 151 1.96 -9.34 -7.89
CA TRP A 151 2.17 -10.05 -9.15
C TRP A 151 3.65 -10.21 -9.48
N ALA A 152 4.49 -9.23 -9.17
CA ALA A 152 5.92 -9.33 -9.38
C ALA A 152 6.58 -10.42 -8.52
N ILE A 153 6.16 -10.60 -7.26
CA ILE A 153 6.67 -11.68 -6.41
C ILE A 153 6.17 -13.07 -6.83
N LEU A 154 4.95 -13.17 -7.37
CA LEU A 154 4.44 -14.43 -7.94
C LEU A 154 5.16 -14.81 -9.24
N HIS A 155 5.48 -13.82 -10.06
CA HIS A 155 6.10 -14.02 -11.37
C HIS A 155 7.50 -14.66 -11.28
N ALA A 156 8.29 -14.33 -10.24
CA ALA A 156 9.63 -14.88 -10.06
C ALA A 156 9.99 -15.09 -8.58
N PRO A 157 10.60 -16.23 -8.22
CA PRO A 157 10.91 -16.57 -6.83
C PRO A 157 12.03 -15.70 -6.26
N GLY A 158 12.21 -15.71 -4.94
CA GLY A 158 13.34 -15.07 -4.26
C GLY A 158 12.99 -13.81 -3.49
N ILE A 159 11.71 -13.50 -3.37
CA ILE A 159 11.17 -12.52 -2.41
C ILE A 159 10.18 -13.25 -1.52
N ASP A 160 10.31 -13.05 -0.22
CA ASP A 160 9.47 -13.66 0.81
C ASP A 160 8.43 -12.65 1.32
N ASP A 161 7.15 -12.96 1.20
CA ASP A 161 6.06 -12.12 1.72
C ASP A 161 5.64 -12.49 3.15
N LEU A 162 6.29 -13.50 3.75
CA LEU A 162 6.04 -14.04 5.10
C LEU A 162 4.70 -14.77 5.27
N PHE A 163 4.04 -15.16 4.17
CA PHE A 163 2.80 -15.95 4.19
C PHE A 163 3.00 -17.38 3.67
N ASN A 164 4.16 -17.99 3.94
CA ASN A 164 4.53 -19.33 3.43
C ASN A 164 3.97 -20.50 4.26
N SER A 165 3.13 -20.23 5.26
CA SER A 165 2.46 -21.26 6.06
C SER A 165 1.45 -22.07 5.22
N ALA A 166 1.08 -23.26 5.69
CA ALA A 166 0.19 -24.16 4.95
C ALA A 166 -1.21 -23.57 4.68
N ASP A 167 -1.66 -22.64 5.52
CA ASP A 167 -2.94 -21.93 5.41
C ASP A 167 -2.78 -20.50 4.86
N ALA A 168 -1.57 -20.13 4.42
CA ALA A 168 -1.20 -18.79 3.96
C ALA A 168 -1.50 -17.69 4.98
N SER A 169 -1.43 -18.00 6.28
CA SER A 169 -1.55 -17.07 7.39
C SER A 169 -0.20 -16.52 7.84
N PHE A 170 -0.17 -15.27 8.28
CA PHE A 170 1.02 -14.70 8.92
C PHE A 170 1.22 -15.30 10.31
N ASP A 171 2.47 -15.61 10.66
CA ASP A 171 2.84 -16.14 11.97
C ASP A 171 4.03 -15.36 12.54
N LEU A 172 3.79 -14.64 13.64
CA LEU A 172 4.80 -13.87 14.36
C LEU A 172 6.03 -14.70 14.78
N ARG A 173 5.87 -16.03 14.93
CA ARG A 173 6.96 -16.94 15.29
C ARG A 173 7.88 -17.25 14.12
N HIS A 174 7.44 -17.01 12.88
CA HIS A 174 8.11 -17.39 11.64
C HIS A 174 8.34 -16.18 10.72
N THR A 175 9.01 -15.16 11.25
CA THR A 175 9.23 -13.86 10.57
C THR A 175 10.66 -13.66 10.04
N ARG A 176 11.54 -14.65 10.24
CA ARG A 176 12.93 -14.63 9.80
C ARG A 176 13.07 -15.30 8.45
N THR A 177 13.85 -14.68 7.56
CA THR A 177 14.14 -15.18 6.22
C THR A 177 15.50 -14.62 5.77
N ASP A 178 16.24 -15.41 5.00
CA ASP A 178 17.51 -15.00 4.39
C ASP A 178 17.31 -14.38 3.00
N ALA A 179 16.09 -14.46 2.45
CA ALA A 179 15.71 -13.81 1.21
C ALA A 179 15.36 -12.33 1.44
N THR A 180 15.28 -11.55 0.36
CA THR A 180 14.57 -10.26 0.39
C THR A 180 13.16 -10.48 0.89
N ARG A 181 12.73 -9.71 1.89
CA ARG A 181 11.33 -9.75 2.36
C ARG A 181 10.54 -8.53 1.93
N ILE A 182 9.26 -8.72 1.63
CA ILE A 182 8.32 -7.63 1.35
C ILE A 182 7.27 -7.50 2.46
N LEU A 183 7.10 -6.27 2.97
CA LEU A 183 6.24 -5.93 4.09
C LEU A 183 5.21 -4.87 3.67
N TYR A 184 3.94 -5.26 3.66
CA TYR A 184 2.83 -4.40 3.25
C TYR A 184 2.30 -3.59 4.45
N LEU A 185 2.88 -2.41 4.67
CA LEU A 185 2.58 -1.51 5.81
C LEU A 185 1.10 -1.11 5.88
N HIS A 186 0.48 -0.93 4.71
CA HIS A 186 -0.93 -0.57 4.56
C HIS A 186 -1.74 -1.75 4.04
N GLY A 187 -1.25 -2.98 4.24
CA GLY A 187 -1.86 -4.19 3.72
C GLY A 187 -1.89 -4.23 2.19
N GLY A 188 -2.77 -5.06 1.64
CA GLY A 188 -2.84 -5.27 0.21
C GLY A 188 -4.12 -5.95 -0.21
N LEU A 189 -4.47 -5.77 -1.48
CA LEU A 189 -5.64 -6.40 -2.08
C LEU A 189 -5.53 -7.92 -2.12
N HIS A 190 -4.38 -8.53 -1.89
CA HIS A 190 -4.27 -9.99 -1.78
C HIS A 190 -4.39 -10.47 -0.33
N LEU A 191 -4.59 -9.56 0.64
CA LEU A 191 -4.63 -9.84 2.07
C LEU A 191 -6.04 -9.65 2.65
N VAL A 192 -6.38 -10.52 3.59
CA VAL A 192 -7.59 -10.45 4.39
C VAL A 192 -7.26 -10.60 5.86
N ARG A 193 -8.17 -10.11 6.71
CA ARG A 193 -8.02 -10.18 8.16
C ARG A 193 -9.15 -10.99 8.79
N ASN A 194 -8.76 -11.90 9.68
CA ASN A 194 -9.65 -12.65 10.53
C ASN A 194 -10.13 -11.80 11.72
N LEU A 195 -11.15 -12.26 12.44
CA LEU A 195 -11.75 -11.49 13.54
C LEU A 195 -10.88 -11.40 14.79
N ASP A 196 -9.97 -12.35 14.97
CA ASP A 196 -8.94 -12.38 16.00
C ASP A 196 -7.75 -11.46 15.67
N GLY A 197 -7.75 -10.82 14.50
CA GLY A 197 -6.71 -9.89 14.07
C GLY A 197 -5.62 -10.51 13.20
N THR A 198 -5.61 -11.84 13.00
CA THR A 198 -4.58 -12.49 12.18
C THR A 198 -4.75 -12.14 10.70
N ALA A 199 -3.65 -11.91 10.00
CA ALA A 199 -3.65 -11.72 8.55
C ALA A 199 -3.49 -13.03 7.79
N ARG A 200 -4.20 -13.14 6.65
CA ARG A 200 -4.12 -14.25 5.70
C ARG A 200 -4.01 -13.72 4.28
N LYS A 201 -3.21 -14.39 3.47
CA LYS A 201 -3.17 -14.19 2.02
C LYS A 201 -4.25 -15.02 1.32
N LEU A 202 -4.89 -14.43 0.32
CA LEU A 202 -5.90 -15.12 -0.48
C LEU A 202 -5.24 -16.19 -1.38
N PRO A 203 -5.75 -17.43 -1.39
CA PRO A 203 -5.20 -18.52 -2.19
C PRO A 203 -5.73 -18.41 -3.63
N THR A 204 -5.19 -17.51 -4.44
CA THR A 204 -5.66 -17.35 -5.83
C THR A 204 -4.52 -17.15 -6.82
N THR A 205 -4.84 -17.37 -8.09
CA THR A 205 -3.94 -17.16 -9.23
C THR A 205 -3.93 -15.69 -9.67
N GLU A 206 -2.90 -15.33 -10.44
CA GLU A 206 -2.60 -13.95 -10.84
C GLU A 206 -3.79 -13.18 -11.45
N SER A 207 -4.60 -13.82 -12.31
CA SER A 207 -5.69 -13.18 -13.05
C SER A 207 -7.03 -13.10 -12.30
N THR A 208 -7.20 -13.86 -11.21
CA THR A 208 -8.51 -14.01 -10.56
C THR A 208 -8.60 -13.32 -9.21
N LEU A 209 -7.55 -12.63 -8.74
CA LEU A 209 -7.58 -11.98 -7.43
C LEU A 209 -8.74 -10.99 -7.30
N LEU A 210 -8.81 -10.00 -8.19
CA LEU A 210 -9.83 -8.96 -8.10
C LEU A 210 -11.25 -9.53 -8.32
N SER A 211 -11.40 -10.54 -9.18
CA SER A 211 -12.68 -11.24 -9.38
C SER A 211 -13.04 -12.19 -8.23
N SER A 212 -12.06 -12.76 -7.53
CA SER A 212 -12.28 -13.63 -6.36
C SER A 212 -12.85 -12.86 -5.17
N PHE A 213 -12.56 -11.56 -5.06
CA PHE A 213 -13.25 -10.69 -4.10
C PHE A 213 -14.76 -10.65 -4.34
N ALA A 214 -15.19 -10.67 -5.62
CA ALA A 214 -16.61 -10.59 -6.00
C ALA A 214 -17.35 -11.93 -5.84
N ILE A 215 -16.66 -13.06 -6.00
CA ILE A 215 -17.29 -14.39 -6.07
C ILE A 215 -17.56 -15.01 -4.68
N ASN A 216 -16.96 -14.48 -3.61
CA ASN A 216 -17.15 -14.96 -2.23
C ASN A 216 -18.50 -14.54 -1.61
N ASN A 217 -19.62 -15.00 -2.20
CA ASN A 217 -21.00 -14.81 -1.78
C ASN A 217 -21.60 -16.01 -1.02
N THR A 218 -20.81 -17.01 -0.64
CA THR A 218 -21.32 -18.16 0.11
C THR A 218 -21.42 -17.86 1.61
N ILE A 219 -22.38 -18.46 2.32
CA ILE A 219 -22.65 -18.18 3.75
C ILE A 219 -21.43 -18.48 4.66
N LYS A 220 -20.43 -19.23 4.19
CA LYS A 220 -19.13 -19.44 4.86
C LYS A 220 -18.12 -18.32 4.64
N THR A 221 -18.31 -17.42 3.66
CA THR A 221 -17.33 -16.41 3.22
C THR A 221 -17.62 -14.99 3.73
N LEU A 222 -18.53 -14.85 4.71
CA LEU A 222 -18.59 -13.65 5.56
C LEU A 222 -17.29 -13.44 6.37
N ASP A 223 -16.37 -14.39 6.34
CA ASP A 223 -15.16 -14.41 7.15
C ASP A 223 -14.02 -13.54 6.64
N ASP A 224 -14.11 -12.98 5.43
CA ASP A 224 -12.98 -12.24 4.85
C ASP A 224 -13.27 -10.74 4.76
N VAL A 225 -12.64 -9.98 5.66
CA VAL A 225 -12.55 -8.51 5.55
C VAL A 225 -11.24 -8.20 4.84
N PRO A 226 -11.25 -7.42 3.73
CA PRO A 226 -10.02 -6.97 3.10
C PRO A 226 -9.09 -6.31 4.12
N LEU A 227 -7.80 -6.61 4.06
CA LEU A 227 -6.79 -6.01 4.91
C LEU A 227 -5.98 -5.01 4.09
N PHE A 228 -6.44 -3.78 4.05
CA PHE A 228 -5.63 -2.66 3.58
C PHE A 228 -5.90 -1.39 4.40
N VAL A 229 -5.18 -0.33 4.08
CA VAL A 229 -5.33 1.00 4.67
C VAL A 229 -5.35 1.97 3.50
N SER A 230 -6.53 2.36 3.03
CA SER A 230 -6.64 3.34 1.95
C SER A 230 -6.49 4.77 2.47
N GLU A 231 -7.57 5.30 3.02
CA GLU A 231 -7.76 6.71 3.29
C GLU A 231 -8.40 6.96 4.65
N GLY A 232 -8.43 8.22 5.06
CA GLY A 232 -8.90 8.65 6.37
C GLY A 232 -7.81 9.33 7.18
N LYS A 233 -8.17 9.68 8.41
CA LYS A 233 -7.27 10.40 9.31
C LYS A 233 -6.13 9.49 9.77
N VAL A 234 -5.01 10.09 10.18
CA VAL A 234 -3.84 9.36 10.68
C VAL A 234 -4.22 8.42 11.83
N GLU A 235 -5.13 8.84 12.70
CA GLU A 235 -5.62 8.05 13.83
C GLU A 235 -6.41 6.81 13.37
N GLU A 236 -7.18 6.92 12.28
CA GLU A 236 -7.91 5.80 11.69
C GLU A 236 -6.93 4.80 11.06
N LYS A 237 -5.94 5.28 10.30
CA LYS A 237 -4.89 4.44 9.73
C LYS A 237 -4.14 3.66 10.82
N LEU A 238 -3.73 4.36 11.88
CA LEU A 238 -3.06 3.74 13.04
C LEU A 238 -3.95 2.72 13.76
N LYS A 239 -5.27 2.97 13.86
CA LYS A 239 -6.22 2.02 14.43
C LYS A 239 -6.31 0.74 13.58
N THR A 240 -6.33 0.86 12.25
CA THR A 240 -6.30 -0.30 11.36
C THR A 240 -4.98 -1.08 11.50
N ILE A 241 -3.84 -0.38 11.50
CA ILE A 241 -2.51 -1.00 11.71
C ILE A 241 -2.48 -1.79 13.02
N ARG A 242 -2.89 -1.17 14.13
CA ARG A 242 -2.89 -1.80 15.48
C ARG A 242 -3.87 -2.95 15.64
N SER A 243 -4.85 -3.07 14.74
CA SER A 243 -5.85 -4.15 14.79
C SER A 243 -5.50 -5.33 13.88
N SER A 244 -4.28 -5.39 13.36
CA SER A 244 -3.72 -6.55 12.68
C SER A 244 -2.32 -6.83 13.22
N ASP A 245 -2.05 -8.10 13.53
CA ASP A 245 -0.73 -8.57 13.94
C ASP A 245 0.33 -8.31 12.87
N TYR A 246 0.01 -8.59 11.61
CA TYR A 246 0.87 -8.37 10.46
C TYR A 246 1.16 -6.89 10.22
N LEU A 247 0.13 -6.04 10.17
CA LEU A 247 0.37 -4.61 9.93
C LEU A 247 1.16 -3.97 11.08
N SER A 248 0.87 -4.36 12.32
CA SER A 248 1.64 -3.93 13.49
C SER A 248 3.10 -4.37 13.38
N PHE A 249 3.35 -5.63 13.03
CA PHE A 249 4.69 -6.14 12.77
C PHE A 249 5.40 -5.35 11.66
N CYS A 250 4.78 -5.15 10.50
CA CYS A 250 5.36 -4.39 9.39
C CYS A 250 5.74 -2.96 9.83
N TYR A 251 4.85 -2.29 10.56
CA TYR A 251 5.10 -0.95 11.08
C TYR A 251 6.25 -0.92 12.08
N GLU A 252 6.32 -1.92 12.98
CA GLU A 252 7.45 -2.09 13.91
C GLU A 252 8.77 -2.36 13.18
N GLN A 253 8.77 -3.13 12.08
CA GLN A 253 9.96 -3.33 11.27
C GLN A 253 10.45 -2.04 10.62
N LEU A 254 9.54 -1.12 10.23
CA LEU A 254 9.91 0.19 9.73
C LEU A 254 10.50 1.08 10.83
N LEU A 255 9.86 1.09 12.01
CA LEU A 255 10.32 1.84 13.19
C LEU A 255 11.74 1.46 13.63
N ASN A 256 12.12 0.19 13.43
CA ASN A 256 13.40 -0.35 13.83
C ASN A 256 14.40 -0.46 12.66
N HIS A 257 14.10 0.08 11.49
CA HIS A 257 15.02 0.04 10.36
C HIS A 257 16.32 0.82 10.67
N GLU A 258 17.44 0.34 10.15
CA GLU A 258 18.76 0.92 10.37
C GLU A 258 19.51 1.11 9.05
N GLY A 259 20.34 2.15 9.00
CA GLY A 259 21.22 2.41 7.86
C GLY A 259 20.54 3.23 6.77
N ALA A 260 20.87 2.94 5.51
CA ALA A 260 20.37 3.72 4.38
C ALA A 260 19.07 3.14 3.81
N LEU A 261 18.07 4.00 3.62
CA LEU A 261 16.75 3.64 3.08
C LEU A 261 16.43 4.45 1.82
N CYS A 262 15.88 3.79 0.81
CA CYS A 262 15.35 4.40 -0.41
C CYS A 262 13.85 4.70 -0.25
N LEU A 263 13.42 5.93 -0.47
CA LEU A 263 12.01 6.32 -0.54
C LEU A 263 11.63 6.52 -2.00
N PHE A 264 10.81 5.61 -2.54
CA PHE A 264 10.45 5.60 -3.95
C PHE A 264 8.96 5.80 -4.19
N GLY A 265 8.59 6.82 -4.96
CA GLY A 265 7.21 7.07 -5.37
C GLY A 265 6.24 7.43 -4.23
N HIS A 266 6.74 7.76 -3.04
CA HIS A 266 5.92 8.11 -1.89
C HIS A 266 5.89 9.62 -1.70
N ASP A 267 4.73 10.22 -1.43
CA ASP A 267 4.63 11.67 -1.17
C ASP A 267 4.86 12.01 0.31
N LEU A 268 4.57 11.11 1.26
CA LEU A 268 4.62 11.40 2.71
C LEU A 268 3.76 12.63 3.03
N GLY A 269 2.55 12.65 2.46
CA GLY A 269 1.57 13.71 2.67
C GLY A 269 1.02 13.70 4.09
N PRO A 270 0.16 14.67 4.45
CA PRO A 270 -0.39 14.81 5.80
C PRO A 270 -1.08 13.54 6.32
N GLN A 271 -1.78 12.79 5.46
CA GLN A 271 -2.45 11.53 5.83
C GLN A 271 -1.48 10.37 6.17
N ASP A 272 -0.20 10.50 5.81
CA ASP A 272 0.84 9.48 6.05
C ASP A 272 1.87 9.93 7.08
N LYS A 273 1.48 10.87 7.96
CA LYS A 273 2.33 11.36 9.04
C LYS A 273 2.87 10.22 9.93
N HIS A 274 2.13 9.13 10.12
CA HIS A 274 2.61 7.97 10.86
C HIS A 274 3.83 7.29 10.22
N LEU A 275 3.97 7.35 8.89
CA LEU A 275 5.17 6.86 8.19
C LEU A 275 6.34 7.83 8.36
N VAL A 276 6.09 9.14 8.33
CA VAL A 276 7.11 10.15 8.64
C VAL A 276 7.64 9.96 10.06
N ASP A 277 6.73 9.79 11.03
CA ASP A 277 7.09 9.56 12.43
C ASP A 277 7.89 8.26 12.59
N ALA A 278 7.53 7.21 11.85
CA ALA A 278 8.28 5.96 11.87
C ALA A 278 9.70 6.11 11.29
N LEU A 279 9.84 6.78 10.14
CA LEU A 279 11.14 7.04 9.52
C LEU A 279 12.03 7.95 10.37
N ARG A 280 11.45 8.90 11.11
CA ARG A 280 12.19 9.77 12.04
C ARG A 280 12.65 9.04 13.30
N GLN A 281 11.92 8.00 13.72
CA GLN A 281 12.28 7.16 14.86
C GLN A 281 13.30 6.08 14.49
N ALA A 282 13.28 5.61 13.25
CA ALA A 282 14.25 4.67 12.71
C ALA A 282 15.69 5.22 12.79
N ARG A 283 16.68 4.33 12.87
CA ARG A 283 18.11 4.69 12.95
C ARG A 283 18.69 4.89 11.53
N LEU A 284 18.07 5.80 10.77
CA LEU A 284 18.48 6.07 9.40
C LEU A 284 19.77 6.90 9.37
N THR A 285 20.76 6.42 8.62
CA THR A 285 21.96 7.22 8.30
C THR A 285 21.72 8.10 7.09
N THR A 286 21.06 7.55 6.07
CA THR A 286 20.78 8.22 4.79
C THR A 286 19.37 7.87 4.31
N LEU A 287 18.63 8.87 3.85
CA LEU A 287 17.33 8.69 3.20
C LEU A 287 17.44 9.23 1.77
N ALA A 288 17.45 8.32 0.80
CA ALA A 288 17.47 8.68 -0.62
C ALA A 288 16.05 8.79 -1.15
N ILE A 289 15.67 9.94 -1.67
CA ILE A 289 14.28 10.26 -2.02
C ILE A 289 14.15 10.43 -3.53
N SER A 290 13.26 9.64 -4.13
CA SER A 290 12.93 9.76 -5.54
C SER A 290 12.12 11.04 -5.79
N VAL A 291 12.54 11.86 -6.75
CA VAL A 291 11.81 13.05 -7.17
C VAL A 291 11.49 12.96 -8.66
N SER A 292 10.24 13.25 -9.02
CA SER A 292 9.89 13.44 -10.44
C SER A 292 10.46 14.77 -10.92
N GLY A 293 11.40 14.72 -11.86
CA GLY A 293 12.10 15.91 -12.37
C GLY A 293 11.24 16.74 -13.34
N ARG A 294 10.03 17.13 -12.95
CA ARG A 294 9.06 17.84 -13.80
C ARG A 294 9.52 19.26 -14.16
N SER A 295 10.10 19.97 -13.20
CA SER A 295 10.70 21.30 -13.39
C SER A 295 11.63 21.62 -12.22
N ASP A 296 12.56 22.55 -12.42
CA ASP A 296 13.47 23.01 -11.37
C ASP A 296 12.73 23.55 -10.14
N GLY A 297 11.66 24.30 -10.37
CA GLY A 297 10.82 24.83 -9.29
C GLY A 297 10.17 23.71 -8.47
N PHE A 298 9.66 22.68 -9.13
CA PHE A 298 9.10 21.50 -8.46
C PHE A 298 10.15 20.75 -7.65
N ILE A 299 11.35 20.54 -8.21
CA ILE A 299 12.45 19.85 -7.52
C ILE A 299 12.82 20.60 -6.24
N ARG A 300 13.02 21.92 -6.32
CA ARG A 300 13.34 22.75 -5.16
C ARG A 300 12.23 22.73 -4.10
N GLN A 301 10.96 22.74 -4.53
CA GLN A 301 9.82 22.61 -3.62
C GLN A 301 9.82 21.26 -2.88
N GLN A 302 10.04 20.15 -3.59
CA GLN A 302 10.09 18.82 -2.97
C GLN A 302 11.27 18.71 -2.00
N LYS A 303 12.46 19.14 -2.41
CA LYS A 303 13.65 19.17 -1.53
C LYS A 303 13.39 19.97 -0.24
N ARG A 304 12.77 21.15 -0.34
CA ARG A 304 12.36 21.96 0.82
C ARG A 304 11.41 21.21 1.74
N ARG A 305 10.35 20.61 1.17
CA ARG A 305 9.33 19.89 1.94
C ARG A 305 9.92 18.71 2.70
N TYR A 306 10.71 17.86 2.04
CA TYR A 306 11.37 16.73 2.72
C TYR A 306 12.39 17.19 3.76
N SER A 307 13.14 18.26 3.48
CA SER A 307 14.06 18.84 4.47
C SER A 307 13.32 19.32 5.74
N GLN A 308 12.11 19.87 5.60
CA GLN A 308 11.26 20.25 6.73
C GLN A 308 10.73 19.02 7.48
N LEU A 309 10.25 18.00 6.76
CA LEU A 309 9.74 16.77 7.36
C LEU A 309 10.78 16.05 8.22
N PHE A 310 12.05 16.08 7.81
CA PHE A 310 13.16 15.40 8.50
C PHE A 310 14.07 16.36 9.28
N ASP A 311 13.66 17.61 9.50
CA ASP A 311 14.47 18.55 10.28
C ASP A 311 14.70 18.03 11.71
N GLY A 312 15.94 18.20 12.20
CA GLY A 312 16.36 17.70 13.51
C GLY A 312 16.46 16.17 13.66
N SER A 313 16.22 15.36 12.62
CA SER A 313 16.36 13.90 12.70
C SER A 313 17.80 13.39 12.60
N GLY A 314 18.72 14.22 12.08
CA GLY A 314 20.13 13.84 11.88
C GLY A 314 20.40 12.96 10.65
N VAL A 315 19.35 12.54 9.92
CA VAL A 315 19.48 11.76 8.69
C VAL A 315 20.04 12.61 7.55
N GLU A 316 20.93 12.03 6.73
CA GLU A 316 21.37 12.64 5.48
C GLU A 316 20.30 12.46 4.40
N LEU A 317 19.77 13.56 3.86
CA LEU A 317 18.83 13.50 2.74
C LEU A 317 19.57 13.56 1.41
N LYS A 318 19.32 12.57 0.55
CA LYS A 318 19.78 12.56 -0.84
C LYS A 318 18.59 12.55 -1.78
N PHE A 319 18.70 13.18 -2.95
CA PHE A 319 17.59 13.31 -3.89
C PHE A 319 18.02 12.83 -5.26
N PHE A 320 17.28 11.88 -5.82
CA PHE A 320 17.62 11.28 -7.10
C PHE A 320 16.45 11.37 -8.10
N ALA A 321 16.78 11.34 -9.38
CA ALA A 321 15.80 11.40 -10.45
C ALA A 321 15.05 10.06 -10.52
N ALA A 322 13.75 10.05 -10.22
CA ALA A 322 12.96 8.81 -10.14
C ALA A 322 13.11 7.91 -11.38
N ARG A 323 13.19 8.51 -12.58
CA ARG A 323 13.36 7.81 -13.88
C ARG A 323 14.65 6.98 -14.01
N THR A 324 15.64 7.21 -13.16
CA THR A 324 16.94 6.52 -13.19
C THR A 324 16.93 5.23 -12.35
N HIS A 325 15.94 5.07 -11.46
CA HIS A 325 15.71 3.84 -10.73
C HIS A 325 14.89 2.88 -11.61
N PRO A 326 15.15 1.55 -11.58
CA PRO A 326 14.38 0.56 -12.36
C PRO A 326 12.86 0.68 -12.27
N LEU A 327 12.31 0.82 -11.05
CA LEU A 327 10.87 1.06 -10.79
C LEU A 327 10.31 2.35 -11.42
N GLY A 328 11.17 3.31 -11.78
CA GLY A 328 10.80 4.58 -12.41
C GLY A 328 11.01 4.60 -13.92
N ASN A 329 11.43 3.49 -14.53
CA ASN A 329 11.77 3.43 -15.94
C ASN A 329 10.53 3.72 -16.80
N PRO A 330 10.54 4.77 -17.65
CA PRO A 330 9.40 5.12 -18.50
C PRO A 330 8.96 4.00 -19.46
N ALA A 331 9.85 3.05 -19.78
CA ALA A 331 9.51 1.89 -20.60
C ALA A 331 8.51 0.93 -19.93
N LEU A 332 8.27 1.05 -18.62
CA LEU A 332 7.27 0.28 -17.89
C LEU A 332 5.86 0.84 -18.03
N SER A 333 5.72 2.07 -18.55
CA SER A 333 4.44 2.75 -18.70
C SER A 333 3.55 2.00 -19.70
N VAL A 334 2.34 1.70 -19.27
CA VAL A 334 1.28 1.16 -20.13
C VAL A 334 0.36 2.32 -20.50
N PRO A 335 0.17 2.62 -21.79
CA PRO A 335 -0.75 3.68 -22.20
C PRO A 335 -2.19 3.29 -21.88
N VAL A 336 -2.99 4.26 -21.42
CA VAL A 336 -4.42 4.08 -21.20
C VAL A 336 -5.12 3.97 -22.55
N GLU A 337 -5.87 2.89 -22.77
CA GLU A 337 -6.80 2.78 -23.90
C GLU A 337 -7.91 3.83 -23.67
N ARG A 338 -7.90 4.90 -24.49
CA ARG A 338 -8.93 5.95 -24.44
C ARG A 338 -10.21 5.56 -25.15
#